data_AF-A0A931CRN0-F1
#
_entry.id   AF-A0A931CRN0-F1
#
_cell.length_a   1.000
_cell.length_b   1.000
_cell.length_c   1.000
_cell.angle_alpha   90.00
_cell.angle_beta   90.00
_cell.angle_gamma   90.00
#
_symmetry.space_group_name_H-M   'P 1'
#
loop_
_entity.id
_entity.type
_entity.pdbx_description
1 polymer ?
#
loop_
_entity_poly.entity_id
_entity_poly.type
_entity_poly.pdbx_seq_one_letter_code
_entity_poly.pdbx_strand_id
1 'polypeptide(L)' 'MSTTSTPADFLRVVKGSPTAEELAALTAVVLALQTANDDAPARPPQRHWARRTALNLAPKPGPGAWRRSRG' A
#
# COMPACT_ATOMS: atom_id res chain seq x y z
N MET A 1 16.29 -21.85 -12.96
CA MET A 1 15.69 -20.55 -12.61
C MET A 1 15.43 -20.57 -11.12
N SER A 2 16.35 -20.01 -10.33
CA SER A 2 16.31 -20.10 -8.87
C SER A 2 15.27 -19.12 -8.31
N THR A 3 14.18 -19.64 -7.74
CA THR A 3 13.29 -18.87 -6.87
C THR A 3 13.54 -19.33 -5.44
N THR A 4 14.42 -18.62 -4.74
CA THR A 4 14.54 -18.75 -3.28
C THR A 4 13.48 -17.83 -2.68
N SER A 5 12.42 -18.38 -2.08
CA SER A 5 11.49 -17.61 -1.24
C SER A 5 11.50 -18.23 0.16
N THR A 6 12.00 -17.44 1.11
CA THR A 6 12.16 -17.72 2.54
C THR A 6 12.14 -16.38 3.25
N PRO A 7 11.71 -16.29 4.52
CA PRO A 7 10.33 -16.29 5.03
C PRO A 7 9.60 -14.94 4.77
N ALA A 8 8.33 -15.00 4.40
CA ALA A 8 7.43 -13.86 4.15
C ALA A 8 8.05 -12.70 3.36
N ASP A 9 7.98 -12.77 2.03
CA ASP A 9 8.44 -11.67 1.14
C ASP A 9 7.79 -10.33 1.54
N PHE A 10 8.50 -9.49 2.28
CA PHE A 10 7.97 -8.24 2.84
C PHE A 10 7.64 -7.20 1.75
N LEU A 11 8.40 -7.17 0.65
CA LEU A 11 8.25 -6.23 -0.47
C LEU A 11 8.69 -6.88 -1.79
N ARG A 12 8.01 -6.58 -2.91
CA ARG A 12 8.36 -7.08 -4.26
C ARG A 12 8.42 -5.95 -5.29
N VAL A 13 9.54 -5.85 -6.00
CA VAL A 13 9.70 -4.93 -7.13
C VAL A 13 9.07 -5.55 -8.38
N VAL A 14 8.00 -4.94 -8.90
CA VAL A 14 7.27 -5.45 -10.08
C VAL A 14 7.83 -4.88 -11.39
N LYS A 15 8.50 -3.74 -11.34
CA LYS A 15 9.10 -3.06 -12.50
C LYS A 15 10.29 -2.19 -12.06
N GLY A 16 11.31 -2.12 -12.92
CA GLY A 16 12.52 -1.32 -12.69
C GLY A 16 13.62 -2.08 -11.94
N SER A 17 14.77 -1.44 -11.77
CA SER A 17 15.94 -1.96 -11.05
C SER A 17 16.43 -0.93 -10.04
N PRO A 18 15.76 -0.80 -8.87
CA PRO A 18 16.14 0.18 -7.86
C PRO A 18 17.51 -0.14 -7.27
N THR A 19 18.21 0.90 -6.81
CA THR A 19 19.48 0.71 -6.12
C THR A 19 19.25 0.17 -4.70
N ALA A 20 20.32 -0.31 -4.07
CA ALA A 20 20.26 -0.81 -2.70
C ALA A 20 19.86 0.30 -1.71
N GLU A 21 20.32 1.53 -1.95
CA GLU A 21 20.03 2.72 -1.16
C GLU A 21 18.54 3.09 -1.22
N GLU A 22 17.94 3.01 -2.40
CA GLU A 22 16.50 3.28 -2.58
C GLU A 22 15.64 2.24 -1.84
N LEU A 23 16.04 0.96 -1.88
CA LEU A 23 15.36 -0.10 -1.12
C LEU A 23 15.50 0.09 0.39
N ALA A 24 16.69 0.48 0.86
CA ALA A 24 16.93 0.77 2.27
C ALA A 24 16.09 1.97 2.75
N ALA A 25 16.05 3.05 1.96
CA ALA A 25 15.25 4.24 2.27
C ALA A 25 13.75 3.91 2.34
N LEU A 26 13.22 3.16 1.36
CA LEU A 26 11.82 2.72 1.37
C LEU A 26 11.51 1.88 2.61
N THR A 27 12.38 0.93 2.95
CA THR A 27 12.20 0.06 4.12
C THR A 27 12.19 0.87 5.42
N ALA A 28 13.11 1.83 5.57
CA ALA A 28 13.16 2.72 6.73
C ALA A 28 11.85 3.54 6.87
N VAL A 29 11.31 4.05 5.77
CA VAL A 29 10.02 4.77 5.77
C VAL A 29 8.87 3.86 6.18
N VAL A 30 8.81 2.63 5.65
CA VAL A 30 7.77 1.66 6.02
C VAL A 30 7.80 1.34 7.51
N LEU A 31 9.00 1.11 8.07
CA LEU A 31 9.16 0.86 9.51
C LEU A 31 8.72 2.06 10.35
N ALA A 32 9.13 3.29 9.97
CA ALA A 32 8.73 4.51 10.67
C ALA A 32 7.20 4.75 10.63
N LEU A 33 6.54 4.38 9.53
CA LEU A 33 5.08 4.45 9.43
C LEU A 33 4.37 3.41 10.29
N GLN A 34 4.93 2.20 10.45
CA GLN A 34 4.35 1.18 11.34
C GLN A 34 4.34 1.69 12.78
N THR A 35 5.47 2.22 13.26
CA THR A 35 5.58 2.77 14.62
C THR A 35 4.69 3.99 14.85
N ALA A 36 4.44 4.80 13.81
CA ALA A 36 3.58 5.98 13.91
C ALA A 36 2.08 5.63 13.97
N ASN A 37 1.67 4.44 13.53
CA ASN A 37 0.27 4.02 13.58
C ASN A 37 -0.14 3.47 14.96
N ASP A 38 0.82 3.05 15.79
CA ASP A 38 0.54 2.51 17.13
C ASP A 38 -0.03 3.58 18.09
N ASP A 39 0.31 4.86 17.87
CA ASP A 39 -0.14 6.00 18.70
C ASP A 39 -1.34 6.78 18.10
N ALA A 40 -1.82 6.42 16.91
CA ALA A 40 -2.88 7.16 16.24
C ALA A 40 -4.29 6.65 16.65
N PRO A 41 -5.24 7.53 17.03
CA PRO A 41 -6.61 7.10 17.26
C PRO A 41 -7.18 6.47 15.99
N ALA A 42 -7.77 5.28 16.12
CA ALA A 42 -8.30 4.50 15.02
C ALA A 42 -9.28 5.35 14.19
N ARG A 43 -8.83 5.80 13.02
CA ARG A 43 -9.70 6.46 12.04
C ARG A 43 -10.71 5.41 11.57
N PRO A 44 -12.02 5.69 11.55
CA PRO A 44 -13.00 4.72 11.09
C PRO A 44 -12.58 4.23 9.69
N PRO A 45 -12.56 2.91 9.43
CA PRO A 45 -12.13 2.38 8.16
C PRO A 45 -13.01 3.01 7.07
N GLN A 46 -12.39 3.61 6.06
CA GLN A 46 -13.11 4.19 4.95
C GLN A 46 -13.73 3.07 4.10
N ARG A 47 -14.89 2.56 4.53
CA ARG A 47 -15.66 1.47 3.88
C ARG A 47 -16.11 1.80 2.45
N HIS A 48 -15.75 2.95 1.91
CA HIS A 48 -16.15 3.42 0.60
C HIS A 48 -15.67 2.50 -0.51
N TRP A 49 -14.44 1.99 -0.43
CA TRP A 49 -13.94 1.06 -1.44
C TRP A 49 -14.63 -0.30 -1.33
N ALA A 50 -14.57 -0.95 -0.17
CA ALA A 50 -15.18 -2.27 0.06
C ALA A 50 -16.68 -2.32 -0.32
N ARG A 51 -17.44 -1.27 0.03
CA ARG A 51 -18.87 -1.15 -0.35
C ARG A 51 -19.04 -1.05 -1.87
N ARG A 52 -18.17 -0.33 -2.57
CA ARG A 52 -18.25 -0.17 -4.03
C ARG A 52 -17.90 -1.46 -4.76
N THR A 53 -16.91 -2.21 -4.27
CA THR A 53 -16.55 -3.52 -4.80
C THR A 53 -17.70 -4.51 -4.62
N ALA A 54 -18.32 -4.56 -3.43
CA ALA A 54 -19.50 -5.40 -3.17
C ALA A 54 -20.71 -5.06 -4.05
N LEU A 55 -20.83 -3.81 -4.49
CA LEU A 55 -21.90 -3.33 -5.37
C LEU A 55 -21.52 -3.31 -6.86
N ASN A 56 -20.35 -3.83 -7.24
CA ASN A 56 -19.82 -3.81 -8.62
C ASN A 56 -19.89 -2.42 -9.28
N LEU A 57 -19.68 -1.35 -8.50
CA LEU A 57 -19.79 0.02 -8.99
C LEU A 57 -18.56 0.42 -9.81
N ALA A 58 -18.78 0.74 -11.09
CA ALA A 58 -17.75 1.26 -11.97
C ALA A 58 -17.06 2.51 -11.37
N PRO A 59 -15.72 2.63 -11.49
CA PRO A 59 -14.99 3.82 -11.04
C PRO A 59 -15.52 5.05 -11.79
N LYS A 60 -15.83 6.13 -11.06
CA LYS A 60 -16.16 7.42 -11.68
C LYS A 60 -14.86 8.14 -12.04
N PRO A 61 -14.52 8.31 -13.33
CA PRO A 61 -13.35 9.08 -13.74
C PRO A 61 -13.53 10.55 -13.37
N GLY A 62 -12.41 11.26 -13.22
CA GLY A 62 -12.40 12.71 -12.99
C GLY A 62 -11.39 13.16 -11.94
N PRO A 63 -11.19 14.47 -11.80
CA PRO A 63 -10.28 15.05 -10.82
C PRO A 63 -10.59 14.55 -9.40
N GLY A 64 -9.55 14.10 -8.70
CA GLY A 64 -9.69 13.56 -7.34
C GLY A 64 -10.23 12.12 -7.25
N ALA A 65 -10.44 11.42 -8.37
CA ALA A 65 -10.85 10.00 -8.35
C ALA A 65 -9.90 9.13 -7.50
N TRP A 66 -8.60 9.40 -7.56
CA TRP A 66 -7.56 8.70 -6.77
C TRP A 66 -7.60 9.01 -5.27
N ARG A 67 -8.15 10.16 -4.85
CA ARG A 67 -8.29 10.46 -3.41
C ARG A 67 -9.37 9.58 -2.77
N ARG A 68 -10.41 9.26 -3.56
CA ARG A 68 -11.54 8.40 -3.14
C ARG A 68 -11.18 6.90 -3.07
N SER A 69 -10.00 6.51 -3.55
CA SER A 69 -9.48 5.13 -3.44
C SER A 69 -8.50 4.95 -2.28
N ARG A 70 -8.21 5.99 -1.48
CA ARG A 70 -7.28 5.92 -0.33
C ARG A 70 -7.93 5.40 0.96
N GLY A 71 -9.01 4.62 0.83
CA GLY A 71 -9.84 4.17 1.93
C GLY A 71 -10.16 2.69 1.84
#